data_AF-A0A1B6G2B3-F1
#
_entry.id   AF-A0A1B6G2B3-F1
#
_cell.length_a   1.000
_cell.length_b   1.000
_cell.length_c   1.000
_cell.angle_alpha   90.00
_cell.angle_beta   90.00
_cell.angle_gamma   90.00
#
_symmetry.space_group_name_H-M   'P 1'
#
loop_
_entity.id
_entity.type
_entity.pdbx_description
1 polymer ?
#
loop_
_entity_poly.entity_id
_entity_poly.type
_entity_poly.pdbx_seq_one_letter_code
_entity_poly.pdbx_strand_id
1 'polypeptide(L)'
;RKFSTMPFLFCDFNNVCNYASRNDKSYWLSTNQPIPMMPVEESAILPYISRCSVCEVQANTIAVHSQTTIPPECPNGWTDLWNGYSFIMHTAAGGEGGGQSLSSPGSCLEDFRTTPFIECNGARGSCHYFANKLSFWLATIEDNQQFQVPQKQTLK
;
A
#
# COMPACT_ATOMS: atom_id res chain seq x y z
N ARG A 1 -19.09 6.83 -1.42
CA ARG A 1 -17.96 6.16 -2.11
C ARG A 1 -18.21 4.64 -2.10
N LYS A 2 -17.79 3.88 -3.12
CA LYS A 2 -18.13 2.45 -3.32
C LYS A 2 -16.89 1.64 -3.69
N PHE A 3 -16.78 0.41 -3.18
CA PHE A 3 -15.78 -0.58 -3.59
C PHE A 3 -16.28 -1.38 -4.81
N SER A 4 -15.36 -1.81 -5.67
CA SER A 4 -15.57 -2.81 -6.73
C SER A 4 -14.24 -3.50 -6.99
N THR A 5 -14.26 -4.81 -7.30
CA THR A 5 -13.07 -5.53 -7.79
C THR A 5 -12.61 -4.98 -9.14
N MET A 6 -13.52 -4.39 -9.92
CA MET A 6 -13.25 -3.68 -11.17
C MET A 6 -13.85 -2.27 -11.10
N PRO A 7 -13.11 -1.26 -10.61
CA PRO A 7 -13.64 0.10 -10.43
C PRO A 7 -13.48 1.00 -11.68
N PHE A 8 -12.94 0.48 -12.78
CA PHE A 8 -12.70 1.21 -14.02
C PHE A 8 -13.17 0.42 -15.25
N LEU A 9 -13.23 1.10 -16.39
CA LEU A 9 -13.47 0.55 -17.71
C LEU A 9 -12.40 1.10 -18.66
N PHE A 10 -12.24 0.48 -19.82
CA PHE A 10 -11.33 0.98 -20.85
C PHE A 10 -12.08 1.13 -22.19
N CYS A 11 -11.66 2.09 -22.99
CA CYS A 11 -12.19 2.33 -24.33
C CYS A 11 -11.06 2.34 -25.34
N ASP A 12 -11.33 1.87 -26.56
CA ASP A 12 -10.37 1.90 -27.66
C ASP A 12 -10.62 3.06 -28.63
N PHE A 13 -9.78 3.15 -29.67
CA PHE A 13 -9.87 4.19 -30.70
C PHE A 13 -11.10 4.05 -31.62
N ASN A 14 -11.83 2.93 -31.56
CA ASN A 14 -13.06 2.70 -32.32
C ASN A 14 -14.30 3.18 -31.57
N ASN A 15 -14.14 3.93 -30.47
CA ASN A 15 -15.21 4.34 -29.56
C ASN A 15 -15.95 3.16 -28.93
N VAL A 16 -15.30 2.00 -28.77
CA VAL A 16 -15.87 0.83 -28.09
C VAL A 16 -15.29 0.76 -26.68
N CYS A 17 -16.17 0.75 -25.67
CA CYS A 17 -15.81 0.66 -24.26
C CYS A 17 -16.16 -0.72 -23.71
N ASN A 18 -15.26 -1.28 -22.90
CA ASN A 18 -15.41 -2.60 -22.29
C ASN A 18 -15.26 -2.49 -20.77
N TYR A 19 -16.12 -3.19 -20.03
CA TYR A 19 -16.10 -3.23 -18.57
C TYR A 19 -15.97 -4.68 -18.10
N ALA A 20 -15.01 -4.92 -17.21
CA ALA A 20 -14.73 -6.26 -16.66
C ALA A 20 -14.57 -7.37 -17.73
N SER A 21 -14.20 -7.00 -18.97
CA SER A 21 -14.10 -7.93 -20.11
C SER A 21 -12.66 -8.37 -20.41
N ARG A 22 -11.71 -7.97 -19.55
CA ARG A 22 -10.29 -8.34 -19.61
C ARG A 22 -9.81 -8.84 -18.25
N ASN A 23 -8.58 -9.34 -18.21
CA ASN A 23 -7.94 -9.83 -16.98
C ASN A 23 -7.29 -8.70 -16.17
N ASP A 24 -7.91 -7.52 -16.16
CA ASP A 24 -7.42 -6.37 -15.41
C ASP A 24 -7.63 -6.57 -13.91
N LYS A 25 -6.83 -5.88 -13.12
CA LYS A 25 -6.74 -6.07 -11.66
C LYS A 25 -6.87 -4.74 -10.92
N SER A 26 -7.32 -4.81 -9.68
CA SER A 26 -7.25 -3.70 -8.73
C SER A 26 -6.55 -4.12 -7.45
N TYR A 27 -5.87 -3.17 -6.80
CA TYR A 27 -5.16 -3.39 -5.56
C TYR A 27 -5.70 -2.45 -4.49
N TRP A 28 -5.86 -2.96 -3.28
CA TRP A 28 -6.47 -2.23 -2.17
C TRP A 28 -5.65 -2.47 -0.91
N LEU A 29 -5.45 -1.43 -0.09
CA LEU A 29 -4.90 -1.62 1.25
C LEU A 29 -5.76 -2.62 2.02
N SER A 30 -5.11 -3.50 2.78
CA SER A 30 -5.79 -4.57 3.49
C SER A 30 -5.75 -4.44 5.00
N THR A 31 -6.64 -5.17 5.65
CA THR A 31 -6.80 -5.21 7.11
C THR A 31 -5.90 -6.26 7.77
N ASN A 32 -6.07 -6.43 9.09
CA ASN A 32 -5.43 -7.49 9.89
C ASN A 32 -6.10 -8.87 9.79
N GLN A 33 -7.01 -9.08 8.84
CA GLN A 33 -7.64 -10.38 8.68
C GLN A 33 -6.62 -11.45 8.25
N PRO A 34 -6.74 -12.69 8.75
CA PRO A 34 -5.83 -13.77 8.39
C PRO A 34 -5.93 -14.06 6.89
N ILE A 35 -4.78 -14.32 6.26
CA ILE A 35 -4.71 -14.64 4.83
C ILE A 35 -5.58 -15.88 4.58
N PRO A 36 -6.62 -15.78 3.75
CA PRO A 36 -7.51 -16.91 3.48
C PRO A 36 -6.75 -17.97 2.69
N MET A 37 -7.11 -19.24 2.83
CA MET A 37 -6.47 -20.33 2.07
C MET A 37 -6.82 -20.30 0.58
N MET A 38 -7.96 -19.70 0.22
CA MET A 38 -8.46 -19.59 -1.16
C MET A 38 -8.88 -18.14 -1.45
N PRO A 39 -9.01 -17.75 -2.73
CA PRO A 39 -9.57 -16.45 -3.08
C PRO A 39 -10.95 -16.24 -2.45
N VAL A 40 -11.17 -15.04 -1.90
CA VAL A 40 -12.45 -14.64 -1.32
C VAL A 40 -13.29 -13.88 -2.35
N GLU A 41 -14.60 -14.06 -2.29
CA GLU A 41 -15.55 -13.56 -3.29
C GLU A 41 -16.70 -12.80 -2.62
N GLU A 42 -17.37 -11.93 -3.39
CA GLU A 42 -18.58 -11.21 -2.98
C GLU A 42 -18.45 -10.53 -1.60
N SER A 43 -19.38 -10.80 -0.67
CA SER A 43 -19.40 -10.22 0.67
C SER A 43 -18.25 -10.67 1.55
N ALA A 44 -17.62 -11.82 1.26
CA ALA A 44 -16.47 -12.30 2.03
C ALA A 44 -15.20 -11.47 1.79
N ILE A 45 -15.18 -10.60 0.77
CA ILE A 45 -14.11 -9.63 0.52
C ILE A 45 -14.14 -8.49 1.56
N LEU A 46 -15.33 -8.10 2.01
CA LEU A 46 -15.54 -6.93 2.87
C LEU A 46 -14.55 -6.79 4.05
N PRO A 47 -14.31 -7.82 4.88
CA PRO A 47 -13.43 -7.69 6.05
C PRO A 47 -11.95 -7.52 5.68
N TYR A 48 -11.55 -7.79 4.44
CA TYR A 48 -10.16 -7.65 3.96
C TYR A 48 -9.83 -6.26 3.44
N ILE A 49 -10.82 -5.43 3.10
CA ILE A 49 -10.61 -4.12 2.48
C ILE A 49 -10.48 -3.03 3.54
N SER A 50 -9.35 -2.33 3.56
CA SER A 50 -9.12 -1.18 4.43
C SER A 50 -10.10 -0.04 4.12
N ARG A 51 -10.35 0.81 5.12
CA ARG A 51 -11.26 1.96 5.03
C ARG A 51 -10.43 3.24 5.13
N CYS A 52 -10.91 4.30 4.50
CA CYS A 52 -10.25 5.61 4.56
C CYS A 52 -11.27 6.72 4.84
N SER A 53 -10.80 7.77 5.51
CA SER A 53 -11.51 9.02 5.75
C SER A 53 -10.74 10.15 5.08
N VAL A 54 -11.47 11.10 4.49
CA VAL A 54 -10.87 12.31 3.93
C VAL A 54 -11.33 13.47 4.80
N CYS A 55 -10.37 14.19 5.37
CA CYS A 55 -10.60 15.28 6.30
C CYS A 55 -10.17 16.60 5.67
N GLU A 56 -10.92 17.66 5.95
CA GLU A 56 -10.48 19.03 5.67
C GLU A 56 -9.56 19.49 6.80
N VAL A 57 -8.41 20.07 6.46
CA VAL A 57 -7.39 20.53 7.41
C VAL A 57 -6.99 21.96 7.07
N GLN A 58 -6.61 22.72 8.11
CA GLN A 58 -6.29 24.15 7.97
C GLN A 58 -4.88 24.42 7.44
N ALA A 59 -4.01 23.40 7.45
CA ALA A 59 -2.61 23.50 7.06
C ALA A 59 -2.14 22.24 6.32
N ASN A 60 -0.98 22.34 5.67
CA ASN A 60 -0.36 21.22 4.97
C ASN A 60 0.03 20.10 5.95
N THR A 61 -0.01 18.87 5.45
CA THR A 61 0.43 17.67 6.17
C THR A 61 1.61 17.03 5.45
N ILE A 62 2.60 16.57 6.20
CA ILE A 62 3.80 15.92 5.67
C ILE A 62 4.12 14.67 6.49
N ALA A 63 4.80 13.71 5.86
CA ALA A 63 5.51 12.65 6.56
C ALA A 63 6.99 13.02 6.76
N VAL A 64 7.53 12.64 7.90
CA VAL A 64 8.96 12.75 8.23
C VAL A 64 9.45 11.34 8.60
N HIS A 65 10.61 10.94 8.10
CA HIS A 65 11.15 9.59 8.27
C HIS A 65 12.52 9.67 8.95
N SER A 66 12.72 8.92 10.03
CA SER A 66 13.99 8.94 10.78
C SER A 66 15.09 8.08 10.18
N GLN A 67 14.73 7.02 9.44
CA GLN A 67 15.66 5.93 9.09
C GLN A 67 16.36 5.31 10.30
N THR A 68 15.72 5.34 11.47
CA THR A 68 16.17 4.70 12.71
C THR A 68 15.01 3.94 13.35
N THR A 69 15.28 3.27 14.47
CA THR A 69 14.22 2.64 15.30
C THR A 69 13.47 3.64 16.17
N ILE A 70 13.92 4.90 16.21
CA ILE A 70 13.35 5.96 17.03
C ILE A 70 12.44 6.82 16.13
N PRO A 71 11.17 7.07 16.51
CA PRO A 71 10.31 7.98 15.77
C PRO A 71 10.92 9.38 15.65
N PRO A 72 10.89 10.02 14.48
CA PRO A 72 11.39 11.39 14.33
C PRO A 72 10.46 12.39 15.02
N GLU A 73 11.03 13.47 15.56
CA GLU A 73 10.23 14.59 16.05
C GLU A 73 9.67 15.41 14.87
N CYS A 74 8.47 15.95 15.04
CA CYS A 74 7.91 16.90 14.09
C CYS A 74 8.76 18.18 14.03
N PRO A 75 8.88 18.85 12.86
CA PRO A 75 9.62 20.11 12.78
C PRO A 75 9.02 21.19 13.70
N ASN A 76 9.85 22.17 14.11
CA ASN A 76 9.40 23.23 15.00
C ASN A 76 8.12 23.94 14.48
N GLY A 77 7.10 24.01 15.34
CA GLY A 77 5.80 24.62 15.01
C GLY A 77 4.80 23.68 14.34
N TRP A 78 5.15 22.41 14.11
CA TRP A 78 4.24 21.39 13.57
C TRP A 78 3.57 20.60 14.70
N THR A 79 2.40 20.05 14.40
CA THR A 79 1.64 19.20 15.33
C THR A 79 1.65 17.76 14.81
N ASP A 80 1.94 16.81 15.69
CA ASP A 80 1.86 15.37 15.39
C ASP A 80 0.41 14.98 15.08
N LEU A 81 0.23 14.16 14.03
CA LEU A 81 -1.07 13.59 13.67
C LEU A 81 -1.13 12.09 13.99
N TRP A 82 -0.12 11.33 13.56
CA TRP A 82 0.07 9.92 13.91
C TRP A 82 1.53 9.51 13.69
N ASN A 83 1.89 8.37 14.27
CA ASN A 83 3.19 7.72 14.11
C ASN A 83 3.02 6.38 13.39
N GLY A 84 4.04 5.94 12.66
CA GLY A 84 3.95 4.71 11.86
C GLY A 84 5.28 4.28 11.23
N TYR A 85 5.16 3.47 10.19
CA TYR A 85 6.24 2.82 9.47
C TYR A 85 6.38 3.37 8.05
N SER A 86 7.63 3.48 7.60
CA SER A 86 8.01 4.10 6.34
C SER A 86 7.76 3.20 5.13
N PHE A 87 6.57 3.25 4.55
CA PHE A 87 6.17 2.51 3.35
C PHE A 87 6.53 3.27 2.07
N ILE A 88 7.35 2.67 1.21
CA ILE A 88 7.86 3.34 0.00
C ILE A 88 7.11 2.89 -1.24
N MET A 89 7.06 1.58 -1.45
CA MET A 89 6.57 1.02 -2.71
C MET A 89 6.09 -0.42 -2.55
N HIS A 90 5.43 -0.90 -3.58
CA HIS A 90 4.98 -2.28 -3.70
C HIS A 90 5.08 -2.75 -5.13
N THR A 91 5.22 -4.06 -5.30
CA THR A 91 5.11 -4.75 -6.59
C THR A 91 4.21 -5.98 -6.45
N ALA A 92 3.59 -6.37 -7.54
CA ALA A 92 2.65 -7.49 -7.60
C ALA A 92 2.74 -8.21 -8.96
N ALA A 93 1.59 -8.53 -9.56
CA ALA A 93 1.53 -9.31 -10.79
C ALA A 93 2.35 -8.67 -11.93
N GLY A 94 3.23 -9.45 -12.55
CA GLY A 94 4.05 -9.00 -13.68
C GLY A 94 5.20 -8.04 -13.33
N GLY A 95 5.48 -7.82 -12.04
CA GLY A 95 6.44 -6.79 -11.60
C GLY A 95 5.86 -5.37 -11.62
N GLU A 96 4.60 -5.22 -12.03
CA GLU A 96 3.87 -3.97 -11.94
C GLU A 96 3.63 -3.57 -10.48
N GLY A 97 3.53 -2.28 -10.23
CA GLY A 97 3.42 -1.75 -8.89
C GLY A 97 3.35 -0.24 -8.85
N GLY A 98 3.64 0.32 -7.68
CA GLY A 98 3.63 1.76 -7.47
C GLY A 98 4.30 2.13 -6.16
N GLY A 99 4.43 3.44 -5.94
CA GLY A 99 5.11 4.00 -4.78
C GLY A 99 4.36 5.18 -4.16
N GLN A 100 4.85 5.60 -3.00
CA GLN A 100 4.42 6.78 -2.27
C GLN A 100 5.52 7.84 -2.35
N SER A 101 5.14 9.11 -2.39
CA SER A 101 6.09 10.18 -2.08
C SER A 101 6.45 10.10 -0.60
N LEU A 102 7.74 10.15 -0.26
CA LEU A 102 8.20 10.14 1.14
C LEU A 102 7.77 11.38 1.94
N SER A 103 7.35 12.46 1.29
CA SER A 103 6.76 13.61 1.97
C SER A 103 5.24 13.48 2.15
N SER A 104 4.59 12.54 1.45
CA SER A 104 3.15 12.33 1.56
C SER A 104 2.83 11.55 2.83
N PRO A 105 1.79 11.91 3.59
CA PRO A 105 1.36 11.09 4.73
C PRO A 105 1.06 9.62 4.37
N GLY A 106 0.77 9.32 3.10
CA GLY A 106 0.59 7.95 2.60
C GLY A 106 1.83 7.05 2.69
N SER A 107 3.04 7.59 2.84
CA SER A 107 4.26 6.81 3.11
C SER A 107 4.41 6.42 4.59
N CYS A 108 3.54 6.88 5.49
CA CYS A 108 3.60 6.59 6.93
C CYS A 108 2.40 5.74 7.37
N LEU A 109 2.50 4.42 7.22
CA LEU A 109 1.44 3.49 7.65
C LEU A 109 1.53 3.21 9.15
N GLU A 110 0.46 3.47 9.91
CA GLU A 110 0.41 3.25 11.37
C GLU A 110 0.75 1.81 11.77
N ASP A 111 0.31 0.83 10.98
CA ASP A 111 0.60 -0.58 11.19
C ASP A 111 1.60 -1.12 10.16
N PHE A 112 2.69 -1.71 10.63
CA PHE A 112 3.56 -2.52 9.78
C PHE A 112 2.87 -3.84 9.39
N ARG A 113 2.87 -4.15 8.09
CA ARG A 113 2.44 -5.45 7.56
C ARG A 113 3.36 -5.89 6.45
N THR A 114 3.79 -7.15 6.45
CA THR A 114 4.59 -7.72 5.35
C THR A 114 3.84 -7.74 4.02
N THR A 115 2.50 -7.76 4.06
CA THR A 115 1.62 -7.70 2.89
C THR A 115 0.47 -6.72 3.14
N PRO A 116 0.71 -5.39 3.02
CA PRO A 116 -0.26 -4.36 3.41
C PRO A 116 -1.40 -4.17 2.39
N PHE A 117 -1.46 -4.97 1.32
CA PHE A 117 -2.43 -4.83 0.25
C PHE A 117 -2.91 -6.18 -0.31
N ILE A 118 -4.18 -6.23 -0.71
CA ILE A 118 -4.83 -7.37 -1.35
C ILE A 118 -5.01 -7.08 -2.85
N GLU A 119 -5.01 -8.15 -3.66
CA GLU A 119 -5.16 -8.09 -5.12
C GLU A 119 -6.54 -8.63 -5.45
N CYS A 120 -7.30 -7.89 -6.23
CA CYS A 120 -8.62 -8.27 -6.70
C CYS A 120 -8.58 -8.48 -8.22
N ASN A 121 -8.95 -9.69 -8.64
CA ASN A 121 -9.13 -10.04 -10.05
C ASN A 121 -10.48 -9.48 -10.50
N GLY A 122 -10.46 -8.42 -11.31
CA GLY A 122 -11.66 -7.61 -11.54
C GLY A 122 -12.79 -8.41 -12.18
N ALA A 123 -12.53 -9.08 -13.31
CA ALA A 123 -13.53 -9.87 -14.03
C ALA A 123 -14.02 -11.11 -13.26
N ARG A 124 -13.17 -11.68 -12.38
CA ARG A 124 -13.53 -12.86 -11.59
C ARG A 124 -14.28 -12.51 -10.30
N GLY A 125 -14.26 -11.24 -9.88
CA GLY A 125 -14.91 -10.82 -8.65
C GLY A 125 -14.27 -11.38 -7.38
N SER A 126 -13.01 -11.84 -7.46
CA SER A 126 -12.31 -12.50 -6.35
C SER A 126 -11.04 -11.76 -5.94
N CYS A 127 -10.72 -11.78 -4.64
CA CYS A 127 -9.52 -11.15 -4.09
C CYS A 127 -8.66 -12.15 -3.31
N HIS A 128 -7.34 -12.01 -3.37
CA HIS A 128 -6.41 -12.91 -2.69
C HIS A 128 -5.02 -12.31 -2.47
N TYR A 129 -4.20 -13.00 -1.65
CA TYR A 129 -2.79 -12.69 -1.42
C TYR A 129 -1.93 -13.68 -2.20
N PHE A 130 -1.16 -13.19 -3.15
CA PHE A 130 -0.28 -14.01 -3.98
C PHE A 130 1.16 -13.86 -3.50
N ALA A 131 1.96 -14.94 -3.62
CA ALA A 131 3.32 -15.01 -3.09
C ALA A 131 4.31 -14.06 -3.79
N ASN A 132 3.97 -13.57 -4.99
CA ASN A 132 4.79 -12.63 -5.75
C ASN A 132 4.59 -11.16 -5.33
N LYS A 133 3.79 -10.89 -4.29
CA LYS A 133 3.62 -9.55 -3.75
C LYS A 133 4.78 -9.18 -2.86
N LEU A 134 5.36 -8.01 -3.11
CA LEU A 134 6.42 -7.45 -2.30
C LEU A 134 6.02 -6.06 -1.81
N SER A 135 6.28 -5.81 -0.54
CA SER A 135 6.20 -4.47 0.06
C SER A 135 7.61 -4.00 0.41
N PHE A 136 7.90 -2.73 0.15
CA PHE A 136 9.21 -2.14 0.37
C PHE A 136 9.11 -0.99 1.36
N TRP A 137 10.00 -1.01 2.34
CA TRP A 137 10.01 -0.11 3.49
C TRP A 137 11.39 0.54 3.61
N LEU A 138 11.48 1.76 4.17
CA LEU A 138 12.79 2.33 4.50
C LEU A 138 13.46 1.47 5.58
N ALA A 139 14.71 1.11 5.35
CA ALA A 139 15.53 0.43 6.32
C ALA A 139 16.10 1.41 7.36
N THR A 140 16.46 0.88 8.52
CA THR A 140 17.24 1.61 9.51
C THR A 140 18.70 1.64 9.08
N ILE A 141 19.34 2.82 9.10
CA ILE A 141 20.73 2.99 8.69
C ILE A 141 21.47 3.79 9.76
N GLU A 142 22.54 3.21 10.30
CA GLU A 142 23.43 3.92 11.23
C GLU A 142 24.33 4.91 10.48
N ASP A 143 24.71 6.01 11.11
CA ASP A 143 25.51 7.08 10.46
C ASP A 143 26.84 6.57 9.90
N ASN A 144 27.48 5.63 10.58
CA ASN A 144 28.73 5.03 10.13
C ASN A 144 28.56 4.07 8.94
N GLN A 145 27.33 3.68 8.57
CA GLN A 145 27.02 2.69 7.52
C GLN A 145 26.59 3.31 6.18
N GLN A 146 26.27 4.61 6.12
CA GLN A 146 25.65 5.26 4.94
C GLN A 146 26.43 5.05 3.62
N PHE A 147 27.76 4.95 3.69
CA PHE A 147 28.66 4.79 2.54
C PHE A 147 29.42 3.44 2.55
N GLN A 148 28.91 2.45 3.27
CA GLN A 148 29.47 1.11 3.29
C GLN A 148 28.62 0.14 2.47
N VAL A 149 29.21 -1.00 2.07
CA VAL A 149 28.44 -2.08 1.45
C VAL A 149 27.42 -2.61 2.48
N PRO A 150 26.11 -2.61 2.18
CA PRO A 150 25.11 -3.09 3.12
C PRO A 150 25.34 -4.55 3.50
N GLN A 151 25.22 -4.87 4.79
CA GLN A 151 25.25 -6.25 5.26
C GLN A 151 23.94 -6.94 4.89
N LYS A 152 24.04 -8.06 4.16
CA LYS A 152 22.86 -8.85 3.75
C LYS A 152 22.26 -9.55 4.97
N GLN A 153 20.97 -9.38 5.18
CA GLN A 153 20.24 -9.98 6.29
C GLN A 153 18.91 -10.55 5.81
N THR A 154 18.46 -11.62 6.47
CA THR A 154 17.12 -12.18 6.32
C THR A 154 16.42 -12.08 7.67
N LEU A 155 15.41 -11.23 7.75
CA LEU A 155 14.63 -11.00 8.97
C LEU A 155 13.41 -11.94 8.99
N LYS A 156 13.06 -12.49 10.16
CA LYS A 156 11.94 -13.40 10.37
C LYS A 156 11.08 -12.95 11.53
#